data_AF-A0A8X6PZB0-F1
#
_entry.id   AF-A0A8X6PZB0-F1
#
_cell.length_a   1.000
_cell.length_b   1.000
_cell.length_c   1.000
_cell.angle_alpha   90.00
_cell.angle_beta   90.00
_cell.angle_gamma   90.00
#
_symmetry.space_group_name_H-M   'P 1'
#
loop_
_entity.id
_entity.type
_entity.pdbx_description
1 polymer ?
#
loop_
_entity_poly.entity_id
_entity_poly.type
_entity_poly.pdbx_seq_one_letter_code
_entity_poly.pdbx_strand_id
1 'polypeptide(L)'
;MIKDVEFKTPNNEVLQETNLVSLYDTMPEKIVKESEDFGGKESGWILNEILRLEVRTNRYSPFQEKIDLLLRKGVFPYDYFDSFEKFKDSCLPPIRKFYKDLNEEAIRVEDYNHA
;
A
#
# COMPACT_ATOMS: atom_id res chain seq x y z
N MET A 1 8.21 -31.93 -29.29
CA MET A 1 7.08 -30.99 -29.12
C MET A 1 7.66 -29.74 -28.47
N ILE A 2 7.42 -28.55 -29.03
CA ILE A 2 7.89 -27.28 -28.46
C ILE A 2 6.73 -26.66 -27.68
N LYS A 3 6.99 -26.14 -26.49
CA LYS A 3 5.99 -25.51 -25.63
C LYS A 3 6.55 -24.23 -25.03
N ASP A 4 5.77 -23.17 -25.09
CA ASP A 4 6.08 -21.92 -24.43
C ASP A 4 5.72 -22.01 -22.94
N VAL A 5 6.63 -21.52 -22.09
CA VAL A 5 6.49 -21.49 -20.64
C VAL A 5 6.79 -20.10 -20.13
N GLU A 6 5.97 -19.60 -19.20
CA GLU A 6 6.16 -18.32 -18.53
C GLU A 6 6.67 -18.54 -17.10
N PHE A 7 7.82 -17.94 -16.77
CA PHE A 7 8.34 -17.88 -15.41
C PHE A 7 7.85 -16.60 -14.73
N LYS A 8 7.08 -16.74 -13.66
CA LYS A 8 6.45 -15.61 -12.96
C LYS A 8 7.21 -15.27 -11.69
N THR A 9 7.71 -14.04 -11.61
CA THR A 9 8.30 -13.51 -10.39
C THR A 9 7.24 -12.77 -9.56
N PRO A 10 7.27 -12.86 -8.22
CA PRO A 10 6.43 -12.04 -7.37
C PRO A 10 6.82 -10.57 -7.51
N ASN A 11 5.85 -9.68 -7.27
CA ASN A 11 6.12 -8.26 -7.19
C ASN A 11 6.98 -7.96 -5.96
N ASN A 12 7.99 -7.11 -6.14
CA ASN A 12 8.81 -6.58 -5.05
C ASN A 12 8.66 -5.07 -5.00
N GLU A 13 8.53 -4.53 -3.79
CA GLU A 13 8.49 -3.08 -3.57
C GLU A 13 9.89 -2.50 -3.74
N VAL A 14 9.98 -1.41 -4.49
CA VAL A 14 11.24 -0.67 -4.68
C VAL A 14 11.02 0.73 -4.14
N LEU A 15 11.72 1.04 -3.06
CA LEU A 15 11.68 2.32 -2.36
C LEU A 15 12.98 3.09 -2.62
N GLN A 16 13.07 4.34 -2.17
CA GLN A 16 14.26 5.17 -2.42
C GLN A 16 15.51 4.62 -1.74
N GLU A 17 15.33 3.95 -0.59
CA GLU A 17 16.37 3.29 0.19
C GLU A 17 16.78 1.92 -0.35
N THR A 18 16.04 1.38 -1.33
CA THR A 18 16.34 0.05 -1.87
C THR A 18 17.65 0.08 -2.65
N ASN A 19 18.57 -0.82 -2.32
CA ASN A 19 19.80 -1.00 -3.08
C ASN A 19 19.47 -1.66 -4.43
N LEU A 20 19.57 -0.86 -5.50
CA LEU A 20 19.25 -1.31 -6.86
C LEU A 20 20.26 -2.33 -7.40
N VAL A 21 21.52 -2.28 -6.95
CA VAL A 21 22.57 -3.20 -7.40
C VAL A 21 22.27 -4.61 -6.88
N SER A 22 22.02 -4.74 -5.57
CA SER A 22 21.68 -6.04 -4.99
C SER A 22 20.38 -6.59 -5.56
N LEU A 23 19.40 -5.72 -5.85
CA LEU A 23 18.15 -6.13 -6.48
C LEU A 23 18.38 -6.70 -7.88
N TYR A 24 19.22 -6.03 -8.69
CA TYR A 24 19.59 -6.50 -10.02
C TYR A 24 20.31 -7.84 -9.97
N ASP A 25 21.18 -8.05 -8.98
CA ASP A 25 21.92 -9.30 -8.81
C ASP A 25 21.01 -10.47 -8.41
N THR A 26 20.02 -10.23 -7.53
CA THR A 26 19.10 -11.28 -7.04
C THR A 26 17.97 -11.61 -8.02
N MET A 27 17.53 -10.66 -8.85
CA MET A 27 16.44 -10.87 -9.81
C MET A 27 16.63 -12.06 -10.78
N PRO A 28 17.78 -12.23 -11.46
CA PRO A 28 17.99 -13.33 -12.39
C PRO A 28 18.15 -14.68 -11.69
N GLU A 29 18.62 -14.72 -10.44
CA GLU A 29 18.83 -15.98 -9.70
C GLU A 29 17.55 -16.82 -9.64
N LYS A 30 16.39 -16.19 -9.43
CA LYS A 30 15.12 -16.89 -9.40
C LYS A 30 14.77 -17.54 -10.74
N ILE A 31 15.00 -16.83 -11.85
CA ILE A 31 14.72 -17.33 -13.20
C ILE A 31 15.68 -18.46 -13.54
N VAL A 32 16.97 -18.31 -13.20
CA VAL A 32 17.98 -19.35 -13.41
C VAL A 32 17.60 -20.61 -12.64
N LYS A 33 17.26 -20.48 -11.35
CA LYS A 33 16.82 -21.61 -10.54
C LYS A 33 15.59 -22.32 -11.12
N GLU A 34 14.54 -21.59 -11.48
CA GLU A 34 13.35 -22.19 -12.10
C GLU A 34 13.67 -22.84 -13.46
N SER A 35 14.64 -22.30 -14.21
CA SER A 35 15.09 -22.90 -15.48
C SER A 35 15.89 -24.20 -15.29
N GLU A 36 16.70 -24.27 -14.23
CA GLU A 36 17.44 -25.48 -13.84
C GLU A 36 16.49 -26.55 -13.32
N ASP A 37 15.52 -26.20 -12.48
CA ASP A 37 14.47 -27.10 -11.99
C ASP A 37 13.58 -27.60 -13.14
N PHE A 38 13.34 -26.79 -14.17
CA PHE A 38 12.60 -27.22 -15.36
C PHE A 38 13.36 -28.30 -16.16
N GLY A 39 14.68 -28.15 -16.29
CA GLY A 39 15.56 -29.14 -16.90
C GLY A 39 15.91 -30.32 -15.99
N GLY A 40 15.72 -30.16 -14.68
CA GLY A 40 16.23 -31.04 -13.63
C GLY A 40 15.14 -31.84 -12.92
N LYS A 41 15.22 -33.16 -13.09
CA LYS A 41 14.42 -34.23 -12.45
C LYS A 41 13.13 -34.59 -13.20
N GLU A 42 13.27 -35.62 -14.04
CA GLU A 42 12.19 -36.43 -14.61
C GLU A 42 11.24 -35.76 -15.61
N SER A 43 11.31 -34.45 -15.80
CA SER A 43 10.41 -33.69 -16.68
C SER A 43 10.59 -34.02 -18.17
N GLY A 44 11.81 -34.37 -18.59
CA GLY A 44 12.18 -34.62 -19.98
C GLY A 44 12.22 -33.36 -20.86
N TRP A 45 12.10 -32.18 -20.27
CA TRP A 45 12.13 -30.90 -20.99
C TRP A 45 13.51 -30.26 -20.93
N ILE A 46 13.91 -29.61 -22.02
CA ILE A 46 15.15 -28.84 -22.12
C ILE A 46 14.78 -27.43 -22.54
N LEU A 47 15.35 -26.43 -21.88
CA LEU A 47 15.21 -25.03 -22.29
C LEU A 47 15.93 -24.84 -23.64
N ASN A 48 15.18 -24.47 -24.68
CA ASN A 48 15.76 -24.21 -26.00
C ASN A 48 16.27 -22.77 -26.11
N GLU A 49 15.39 -21.80 -25.90
CA GLU A 49 15.70 -20.38 -26.02
C GLU A 49 14.80 -19.53 -25.12
N ILE A 50 15.29 -18.34 -24.77
CA ILE A 50 14.51 -17.32 -24.08
C ILE A 50 13.96 -16.37 -25.14
N LEU A 51 12.64 -16.34 -25.30
CA LEU A 51 11.98 -15.50 -26.31
C LEU A 51 12.01 -14.02 -25.93
N ARG A 52 11.71 -13.70 -24.67
CA ARG A 52 11.68 -12.33 -24.15
C ARG A 52 11.76 -12.28 -22.63
N LEU A 53 12.23 -11.15 -22.12
CA LEU A 53 12.11 -10.77 -20.72
C LEU A 53 11.17 -9.56 -20.63
N GLU A 54 10.12 -9.67 -19.81
CA GLU A 54 9.16 -8.59 -19.59
C GLU A 54 9.30 -8.10 -18.14
N VAL A 55 9.67 -6.84 -17.96
CA VAL A 55 9.71 -6.20 -16.65
C VAL A 55 8.45 -5.36 -16.49
N ARG A 56 7.60 -5.75 -15.54
CA ARG A 56 6.39 -5.01 -15.19
C ARG A 56 6.66 -4.14 -13.96
N THR A 57 6.53 -2.83 -14.13
CA THR A 57 6.59 -1.88 -13.02
C THR A 57 5.22 -1.24 -12.84
N ASN A 58 4.80 -1.11 -11.59
CA ASN A 58 3.59 -0.39 -11.22
C ASN A 58 3.97 0.78 -10.33
N ARG A 59 3.24 1.89 -10.45
CA ARG A 59 3.39 3.00 -9.50
C ARG A 59 2.96 2.50 -8.12
N TYR A 60 3.91 2.47 -7.19
CA TYR A 60 3.63 2.14 -5.80
C TYR A 60 2.90 3.31 -5.14
N SER A 61 1.70 3.06 -4.63
CA SER A 61 0.90 4.04 -3.90
C SER A 61 0.30 3.36 -2.67
N PRO A 62 1.07 3.27 -1.57
CA PRO A 62 0.64 2.53 -0.37
C PRO A 62 -0.58 3.14 0.31
N PHE A 63 -0.86 4.41 0.01
CA PHE A 63 -1.97 5.15 0.57
C PHE A 63 -3.15 5.32 -0.39
N GLN A 64 -3.12 4.74 -1.60
CA GLN A 64 -4.13 5.01 -2.63
C GLN A 64 -5.57 4.88 -2.11
N GLU A 65 -5.84 3.85 -1.31
CA GLU A 65 -7.17 3.58 -0.72
C GLU A 65 -7.52 4.51 0.46
N LYS A 66 -6.52 5.14 1.08
CA LYS A 66 -6.67 6.01 2.26
C LYS A 66 -6.41 7.48 1.97
N ILE A 67 -6.09 7.85 0.72
CA ILE A 67 -5.84 9.24 0.32
C ILE A 67 -7.03 10.12 0.70
N ASP A 68 -8.25 9.65 0.47
CA ASP A 68 -9.46 10.42 0.82
C ASP A 68 -9.56 10.69 2.32
N LEU A 69 -9.15 9.75 3.18
CA LEU A 69 -9.09 9.94 4.63
C LEU A 69 -7.98 10.92 5.04
N LEU A 70 -6.81 10.84 4.40
CA LEU A 70 -5.68 11.75 4.66
C LEU A 70 -5.98 13.19 4.25
N LEU A 71 -6.78 13.37 3.19
CA LEU A 71 -7.18 14.67 2.67
C LEU A 71 -8.51 15.18 3.27
N ARG A 72 -9.23 14.34 4.03
CA ARG A 72 -10.49 14.72 4.66
C ARG A 72 -10.24 15.79 5.72
N LYS A 73 -11.04 16.85 5.67
CA LYS A 73 -11.04 17.89 6.71
C LYS A 73 -11.57 17.27 8.02
N GLY A 74 -10.78 17.38 9.10
CA GLY A 74 -11.23 16.99 10.44
C GLY A 74 -12.37 17.86 10.97
N VAL A 75 -13.10 17.33 11.94
CA VAL A 75 -14.12 18.08 12.69
C VAL A 75 -13.54 18.55 14.02
N PHE A 76 -13.87 19.77 14.44
CA PHE A 76 -13.36 20.37 15.67
C PHE A 76 -14.52 20.87 16.54
N PRO A 77 -14.55 20.56 17.86
CA PRO A 77 -15.65 20.92 18.74
C PRO A 77 -15.45 22.33 19.29
N TYR A 78 -15.78 23.35 18.49
CA TYR A 78 -15.59 24.76 18.87
C TYR A 78 -16.28 25.11 20.19
N ASP A 79 -17.49 24.62 20.42
CA ASP A 79 -18.25 24.90 21.65
C ASP A 79 -17.68 24.21 22.89
N TYR A 80 -16.91 23.14 22.68
CA TYR A 80 -16.19 22.53 23.79
C TYR A 80 -15.00 23.37 24.18
N PHE A 81 -14.23 23.90 23.22
CA PHE A 81 -12.99 24.63 23.49
C PHE A 81 -13.23 26.11 23.86
N ASP A 82 -13.75 26.33 25.07
CA ASP A 82 -13.97 27.66 25.67
C ASP A 82 -12.77 28.21 26.48
N SER A 83 -11.75 27.38 26.72
CA SER A 83 -10.61 27.71 27.57
C SER A 83 -9.39 26.87 27.21
N PHE A 84 -8.19 27.42 27.45
CA PHE A 84 -6.93 26.71 27.19
C PHE A 84 -6.74 25.46 28.05
N GLU A 85 -7.39 25.40 29.22
CA GLU A 85 -7.30 24.24 30.10
C GLU A 85 -7.84 22.96 29.45
N LYS A 86 -8.82 23.07 28.54
CA LYS A 86 -9.39 21.92 27.83
C LYS A 86 -8.44 21.27 26.83
N PHE A 87 -7.33 21.92 26.48
CA PHE A 87 -6.24 21.27 25.74
C PHE A 87 -5.47 20.25 26.59
N LYS A 88 -5.60 20.29 27.92
CA LYS A 88 -4.97 19.33 28.84
C LYS A 88 -5.82 18.07 29.05
N ASP A 89 -7.07 18.05 28.54
CA ASP A 89 -7.94 16.89 28.64
C ASP A 89 -7.38 15.73 27.80
N SER A 90 -7.41 14.52 28.34
CA SER A 90 -6.88 13.32 27.68
C SER A 90 -7.88 12.58 26.80
N CYS A 91 -9.14 13.03 26.77
CA CYS A 91 -10.24 12.36 26.08
C CYS A 91 -10.98 13.33 25.16
N LEU A 92 -11.45 12.80 24.03
CA LEU A 92 -12.30 13.56 23.11
C LEU A 92 -13.63 13.91 23.81
N PRO A 93 -14.13 15.15 23.69
CA PRO A 93 -15.46 15.49 24.18
C PRO A 93 -16.54 14.68 23.46
N PRO A 94 -17.70 14.44 24.10
CA PRO A 94 -18.76 13.62 23.50
C PRO A 94 -19.30 14.26 22.21
N ILE A 95 -19.76 13.44 21.25
CA ILE A 95 -20.23 13.87 19.91
C ILE A 95 -21.23 15.05 19.91
N ARG A 96 -22.09 15.13 20.93
CA ARG A 96 -23.02 16.26 21.15
C ARG A 96 -22.35 17.64 21.32
N LYS A 97 -21.04 17.68 21.58
CA LYS A 97 -20.23 18.89 21.68
C LYS A 97 -19.55 19.29 20.37
N PHE A 98 -19.77 18.54 19.30
CA PHE A 98 -19.38 18.86 17.93
C PHE A 98 -20.53 19.45 17.11
N TYR A 99 -21.55 19.99 17.78
CA TYR A 99 -22.68 20.61 17.10
C TYR A 99 -22.22 21.87 16.35
N LYS A 100 -22.70 22.08 15.13
CA LYS A 100 -22.39 23.31 14.38
C LYS A 100 -23.50 24.33 14.61
N ASP A 101 -23.29 25.19 15.60
CA ASP A 101 -24.22 26.28 15.91
C ASP A 101 -24.56 27.18 14.71
N LEU A 102 -23.65 27.33 13.74
CA LEU A 102 -23.90 28.14 12.53
C LEU A 102 -24.96 27.55 11.59
N ASN A 103 -25.12 26.22 11.55
CA ASN A 103 -25.99 25.54 10.59
C ASN A 103 -27.08 24.69 11.26
N GLU A 104 -27.11 24.63 12.60
CA GLU A 104 -28.01 23.77 13.38
C GLU A 104 -27.97 22.28 12.97
N GLU A 105 -26.79 21.78 12.60
CA GLU A 105 -26.61 20.39 12.18
C GLU A 105 -25.63 19.63 13.08
N ALA A 106 -26.03 18.42 13.48
CA ALA A 106 -25.16 17.47 14.16
C ALA A 106 -24.18 16.85 13.15
N ILE A 107 -22.92 16.65 13.58
CA ILE A 107 -21.96 15.91 12.76
C ILE A 107 -22.35 14.43 12.66
N ARG A 108 -21.93 13.77 11.58
CA ARG A 108 -22.13 12.34 11.43
C ARG A 108 -21.23 11.58 12.40
N VAL A 109 -21.67 10.40 12.82
CA VAL A 109 -20.88 9.54 13.72
C VAL A 109 -19.55 9.14 13.07
N GLU A 110 -19.55 8.97 11.74
CA GLU A 110 -18.34 8.68 10.99
C GLU A 110 -17.34 9.84 11.04
N ASP A 111 -17.79 11.09 11.00
CA ASP A 111 -16.91 12.25 11.18
C ASP A 111 -16.30 12.29 12.60
N TYR A 112 -17.10 11.98 13.62
CA TYR A 112 -16.65 11.93 15.01
C TYR A 112 -15.61 10.83 15.27
N ASN A 113 -15.77 9.66 14.65
CA ASN A 113 -14.82 8.55 14.77
C ASN A 113 -13.44 8.87 14.15
N HIS A 114 -13.35 9.93 13.33
CA HIS A 114 -12.12 10.41 12.71
C HIS A 114 -11.65 11.76 13.27
N ALA A 115 -12.22 12.22 14.40
CA ALA A 115 -11.91 13.48 15.05
C ALA A 115 -10.73 13.40 16.04
#